data_AF-N8UFE0-F1
#
_entry.id   AF-N8UFE0-F1
#
_cell.length_a   1.000
_cell.length_b   1.000
_cell.length_c   1.000
_cell.angle_alpha   90.00
_cell.angle_beta   90.00
_cell.angle_gamma   90.00
#
_symmetry.space_group_name_H-M   'P 1'
#
loop_
_entity.id
_entity.type
_entity.pdbx_description
1 polymer ?
#
loop_
_entity_poly.entity_id
_entity_poly.type
_entity_poly.pdbx_seq_one_letter_code
_entity_poly.pdbx_strand_id
1 'polypeptide(L)'
;MLKDLRNLTEAEQQEHLDRFIRANDEQNFPQEVVALYLDCSPWTLARMRCDQSTMPFYKIGRRVSYKKKDVLQYEKSKTVLNTAQLATV
;
A
#
# COMPACT_ATOMS: atom_id res chain seq x y z
N MET A 1 7.59 13.15 -10.17
CA MET A 1 8.14 12.82 -8.83
C MET A 1 7.18 11.91 -8.11
N LEU A 2 7.68 11.01 -7.28
CA LEU A 2 6.88 10.17 -6.39
C LEU A 2 6.23 11.08 -5.35
N LYS A 3 4.90 11.15 -5.30
CA LYS A 3 4.19 12.00 -4.35
C LYS A 3 3.91 11.22 -3.07
N ASP A 4 4.15 11.86 -1.93
CA ASP A 4 3.74 11.31 -0.63
C ASP A 4 2.44 12.01 -0.21
N LEU A 5 1.33 11.26 -0.18
CA LEU A 5 0.02 11.82 0.16
C LEU A 5 -0.09 12.16 1.64
N ARG A 6 0.84 11.69 2.49
CA ARG A 6 0.91 12.03 3.92
C ARG A 6 1.28 13.50 4.16
N ASN A 7 1.77 14.19 3.13
CA ASN A 7 2.06 15.63 3.18
C ASN A 7 0.84 16.51 2.88
N LEU A 8 -0.31 15.92 2.52
CA LEU A 8 -1.56 16.64 2.31
C LEU A 8 -2.24 16.97 3.63
N THR A 9 -3.31 17.77 3.59
CA THR A 9 -4.14 18.01 4.77
C THR A 9 -4.82 16.73 5.24
N GLU A 10 -5.16 16.63 6.53
CA GLU A 10 -5.85 15.45 7.09
C GLU A 10 -7.16 15.15 6.36
N ALA A 11 -7.90 16.18 5.94
CA ALA A 11 -9.14 16.04 5.19
C ALA A 11 -8.92 15.39 3.81
N GLU A 12 -7.89 15.81 3.07
CA GLU A 12 -7.53 15.23 1.77
C GLU A 12 -7.02 13.79 1.93
N GLN A 13 -6.24 13.51 2.97
CA GLN A 13 -5.80 12.16 3.29
C GLN A 13 -7.00 11.24 3.56
N GLN A 14 -7.95 11.70 4.36
CA GLN A 14 -9.16 10.94 4.66
C GLN A 14 -10.00 10.67 3.41
N GLU A 15 -10.13 11.63 2.49
CA GLU A 15 -10.86 11.41 1.23
C GLU A 15 -10.24 10.28 0.39
N HIS A 16 -8.91 10.24 0.31
CA HIS A 16 -8.20 9.18 -0.40
C HIS A 16 -8.39 7.81 0.25
N LEU A 17 -8.36 7.75 1.59
CA LEU A 17 -8.62 6.54 2.36
C LEU A 17 -10.07 6.06 2.20
N ASP A 18 -11.04 6.95 2.34
CA ASP A 18 -12.46 6.64 2.17
C ASP A 18 -12.75 6.09 0.78
N ARG A 19 -12.14 6.68 -0.26
CA ARG A 19 -12.27 6.19 -1.63
C ARG A 19 -11.67 4.79 -1.80
N PHE A 20 -10.54 4.52 -1.17
CA PHE A 20 -9.92 3.19 -1.18
C PHE A 20 -10.80 2.15 -0.47
N ILE A 21 -11.31 2.50 0.71
CA ILE A 21 -12.15 1.61 1.54
C ILE A 21 -13.47 1.30 0.85
N ARG A 22 -14.12 2.28 0.21
CA ARG A 22 -15.43 2.10 -0.46
C ARG A 22 -15.36 1.42 -1.82
N ALA A 23 -14.19 1.41 -2.47
CA ALA A 23 -14.03 0.84 -3.79
C ALA A 23 -14.14 -0.68 -3.81
N ASN A 24 -14.36 -1.24 -5.00
CA ASN A 24 -14.39 -2.69 -5.21
C ASN A 24 -13.01 -3.32 -5.03
N ASP A 25 -12.96 -4.58 -4.58
CA ASP A 25 -11.71 -5.29 -4.27
C ASP A 25 -10.84 -5.58 -5.50
N GLU A 26 -11.45 -5.67 -6.69
CA GLU A 26 -10.73 -5.86 -7.96
C GLU A 26 -10.20 -4.54 -8.55
N GLN A 27 -10.49 -3.40 -7.93
CA GLN A 27 -10.04 -2.10 -8.41
C GLN A 27 -8.54 -1.89 -8.16
N ASN A 28 -7.89 -1.25 -9.13
CA ASN A 28 -6.48 -0.92 -9.07
C ASN A 28 -6.28 0.49 -8.49
N PHE A 29 -5.31 0.61 -7.58
CA PHE A 29 -4.94 1.84 -6.92
C PHE A 29 -3.49 2.20 -7.19
N PRO A 30 -3.17 3.50 -7.31
CA PRO A 30 -1.81 3.95 -7.49
C PRO A 30 -1.01 3.76 -6.20
N GLN A 31 0.30 3.58 -6.32
CA GLN A 31 1.18 3.33 -5.17
C GLN A 31 1.09 4.38 -4.07
N GLU A 32 0.78 5.63 -4.40
CA GLU A 32 0.69 6.73 -3.44
C GLU A 32 -0.50 6.55 -2.48
N VAL A 33 -1.64 6.05 -2.98
CA VAL A 33 -2.84 5.77 -2.16
C VAL A 33 -2.62 4.52 -1.31
N VAL A 34 -1.96 3.51 -1.86
CA VAL A 34 -1.65 2.28 -1.12
C VAL A 34 -0.63 2.55 0.00
N ALA A 35 0.34 3.42 -0.27
CA ALA A 35 1.30 3.85 0.74
C ALA A 35 0.61 4.58 1.89
N LEU A 36 -0.34 5.47 1.58
CA LEU A 36 -1.18 6.15 2.57
C LEU A 36 -2.01 5.15 3.39
N TYR A 37 -2.63 4.17 2.74
CA TYR A 37 -3.43 3.14 3.42
C TYR A 37 -2.61 2.26 4.39
N LEU A 38 -1.42 1.83 3.96
CA LEU A 38 -0.53 1.00 4.78
C LEU A 38 0.33 1.80 5.76
N ASP A 39 0.07 3.11 5.89
CA ASP A 39 0.86 4.06 6.68
C ASP A 39 2.39 3.92 6.48
N CYS A 40 2.81 3.85 5.21
CA CYS A 40 4.21 3.72 4.86
C CYS A 40 4.62 4.73 3.79
N SER A 41 5.92 4.95 3.62
CA SER A 41 6.39 5.82 2.54
C SER A 41 6.22 5.14 1.17
N PRO A 42 5.85 5.88 0.11
CA PRO A 42 5.87 5.36 -1.26
C PRO A 42 7.23 4.76 -1.67
N TRP A 43 8.33 5.26 -1.09
CA TRP A 43 9.67 4.72 -1.30
C TRP A 43 9.87 3.34 -0.68
N THR A 44 9.21 3.04 0.44
CA THR A 44 9.20 1.71 1.05
C THR A 44 8.59 0.71 0.08
N LEU A 45 7.41 1.01 -0.48
CA LEU A 45 6.80 0.17 -1.51
C LEU A 45 7.70 0.03 -2.75
N ALA A 46 8.42 1.09 -3.14
CA ALA A 46 9.35 1.02 -4.26
C ALA A 46 10.51 0.06 -3.99
N ARG A 47 11.10 0.08 -2.79
CA ARG A 47 12.14 -0.85 -2.36
C ARG A 47 11.63 -2.29 -2.32
N MET A 48 10.45 -2.50 -1.74
CA MET A 48 9.81 -3.83 -1.64
C MET A 48 9.59 -4.51 -3.01
N ARG A 49 9.39 -3.73 -4.08
CA ARG A 49 9.31 -4.27 -5.44
C ARG A 49 10.65 -4.78 -5.98
N CYS A 50 11.76 -4.18 -5.55
CA CYS A 50 13.09 -4.62 -5.97
C CYS A 50 13.46 -5.97 -5.35
N ASP A 51 12.98 -6.25 -4.13
CA ASP A 51 13.36 -7.43 -3.35
C ASP A 51 12.56 -8.71 -3.73
N GLN A 52 11.75 -8.67 -4.80
CA GLN A 52 10.92 -9.76 -5.37
C GLN A 52 9.97 -10.52 -4.41
N SER A 53 9.96 -10.20 -3.11
CA SER A 53 9.24 -10.92 -2.06
C SER A 53 7.96 -10.21 -1.59
N THR A 54 7.26 -9.51 -2.49
CA THR A 54 6.15 -8.64 -2.07
C THR A 54 4.98 -8.58 -3.05
N MET A 55 3.82 -8.24 -2.46
CA MET A 55 2.51 -7.92 -3.03
C MET A 55 2.50 -7.71 -4.56
N PRO A 56 1.67 -8.46 -5.30
CA PRO A 56 1.52 -8.32 -6.74
C PRO A 56 1.24 -6.88 -7.17
N PHE A 57 1.90 -6.44 -8.24
CA PHE A 57 1.73 -5.10 -8.79
C PHE A 57 1.62 -5.13 -10.32
N TYR A 58 0.91 -4.15 -10.85
CA TYR A 58 0.83 -3.86 -12.27
C TYR A 58 1.70 -2.66 -12.60
N LYS A 59 2.54 -2.79 -13.64
CA LYS A 59 3.34 -1.68 -14.17
C LYS A 59 2.76 -1.25 -15.51
N ILE A 60 2.15 -0.07 -15.51
CA ILE A 60 1.57 0.55 -16.71
C ILE A 60 2.41 1.79 -17.03
N GLY A 61 3.33 1.64 -18.00
CA GLY A 61 4.30 2.69 -18.35
C GLY A 61 5.20 3.06 -17.18
N ARG A 62 5.15 4.34 -16.77
CA ARG A 62 5.92 4.88 -15.64
C ARG A 62 5.20 4.76 -14.29
N ARG A 63 3.96 4.25 -14.28
CA ARG A 63 3.13 4.15 -13.06
C ARG A 63 3.03 2.71 -12.58
N VAL A 64 2.96 2.57 -11.26
CA VAL A 64 2.73 1.29 -10.58
C VAL A 64 1.38 1.32 -9.89
N SER A 65 0.64 0.23 -10.02
CA SER A 65 -0.69 0.06 -9.46
C SER A 65 -0.78 -1.25 -8.71
N TYR A 66 -1.58 -1.29 -7.66
CA TYR A 66 -1.85 -2.49 -6.87
C TYR A 66 -3.34 -2.76 -6.85
N LYS A 67 -3.73 -4.04 -6.82
CA LYS A 67 -5.12 -4.41 -6.67
C LYS A 67 -5.50 -4.34 -5.19
N LYS A 68 -6.68 -3.79 -4.87
CA LYS A 68 -7.13 -3.65 -3.48
C LYS A 68 -7.11 -4.99 -2.73
N LYS A 69 -7.60 -6.08 -3.34
CA LYS A 69 -7.57 -7.40 -2.69
C LYS A 69 -6.17 -7.85 -2.26
N ASP A 70 -5.17 -7.58 -3.08
CA ASP A 70 -3.79 -8.00 -2.83
C ASP A 70 -3.18 -7.14 -1.71
N VAL A 71 -3.55 -5.86 -1.64
CA VAL A 71 -3.20 -4.95 -0.54
C VAL A 71 -3.78 -5.44 0.79
N LEU A 72 -5.06 -5.80 0.80
CA LEU A 72 -5.74 -6.32 1.99
C LEU A 72 -5.17 -7.67 2.44
N GLN A 73 -4.86 -8.56 1.49
CA GLN A 73 -4.23 -9.84 1.80
C GLN A 73 -2.83 -9.66 2.39
N TYR A 74 -2.06 -8.72 1.85
CA TYR A 74 -0.75 -8.36 2.37
C TYR A 74 -0.83 -7.80 3.80
N GLU A 75 -1.75 -6.87 4.07
CA GLU A 75 -2.01 -6.34 5.41
C GLU A 75 -2.32 -7.46 6.41
N LYS A 76 -3.22 -8.38 6.05
CA LYS A 76 -3.52 -9.57 6.86
C LYS A 76 -2.29 -10.44 7.10
N SER A 77 -1.45 -10.66 6.09
CA SER A 77 -0.22 -11.46 6.23
C SER A 77 0.83 -10.82 7.15
N LYS A 78 0.80 -9.48 7.30
CA LYS A 78 1.72 -8.73 8.16
C LYS A 78 1.16 -8.47 9.55
N THR A 79 -0.14 -8.70 9.75
CA THR A 79 -0.79 -8.60 11.05
C THR A 79 -0.33 -9.75 11.92
N VAL A 80 0.53 -9.46 12.89
CA VAL A 80 1.00 -10.40 13.93
C VAL A 80 0.31 -10.09 15.26
N LEU A 81 -0.01 -11.11 16.06
CA LEU A 81 -0.70 -10.91 17.34
C LEU A 81 0.20 -10.27 18.40
N ASN A 82 1.51 -10.47 18.29
CA ASN A 82 2.50 -9.86 19.15
C ASN A 82 3.84 -9.72 18.41
N THR A 83 4.56 -8.64 18.68
CA THR A 83 5.89 -8.37 18.10
C THR A 83 6.94 -9.42 18.48
N ALA A 84 6.78 -10.11 19.61
CA ALA A 84 7.66 -11.20 20.04
C ALA A 84 7.63 -12.42 19.09
N GLN A 85 6.55 -12.63 18.33
CA GLN A 85 6.44 -13.75 17.38
C GLN A 85 7.24 -13.53 16.10
N LEU A 86 7.74 -12.31 15.85
CA LEU A 86 8.52 -11.98 14.66
C LEU A 86 10.02 -12.34 14.80
N ALA A 87 10.49 -12.69 16.01
CA ALA A 87 11.91 -12.86 16.32
C ALA A 87 12.52 -14.22 15.89
N THR A 88 11.74 -15.11 15.26
CA THR A 88 12.12 -16.51 15.01
C THR A 88 12.47 -16.85 13.54
N VAL A 89 12.82 -15.87 12.71
CA VAL A 89 13.30 -16.14 11.33
C VAL A 89 14.70 -15.61 11.13
#